data_AF-A0A165EYQ5-F1
#
_entry.id   AF-A0A165EYQ5-F1
#
_cell.length_a   1.000
_cell.length_b   1.000
_cell.length_c   1.000
_cell.angle_alpha   90.00
_cell.angle_beta   90.00
_cell.angle_gamma   90.00
#
_symmetry.space_group_name_H-M   'P 1'
#
loop_
_entity.id
_entity.type
_entity.pdbx_description
1 polymer ?
#
loop_
_entity_poly.entity_id
_entity_poly.type
_entity_poly.pdbx_seq_one_letter_code
_entity_poly.pdbx_strand_id
1 'polypeptide(L)'
;MSETTETTKFPLLGEGNYGEWVIRMEAELIRKELWEVMTIETSPPTDATETEAAVVRFATRLAMRRCFYRAVKGPDKAMSAWIGWVKKMAADLEYAGIKVEEEDMVLGLTMGLGEHYDQLVVTLDSIPPKQLTVANVTARLLNEETRQKDTEDDRDAVAMMAKAGKGKWKAAAGGREA
;
A
#
# COMPACT_ATOMS: atom_id res chain seq x y z
N MET A 1 3.52 -4.22 -51.25
CA MET A 1 2.68 -3.69 -50.16
C MET A 1 3.65 -3.13 -49.14
N SER A 2 3.53 -1.84 -48.81
CA SER A 2 4.49 -1.15 -47.97
C SER A 2 4.23 -1.49 -46.50
N GLU A 3 5.15 -2.19 -45.85
CA GLU A 3 5.15 -2.32 -44.38
C GLU A 3 5.59 -1.00 -43.77
N THR A 4 4.62 -0.22 -43.30
CA THR A 4 4.88 0.90 -42.39
C THR A 4 5.14 0.35 -41.00
N THR A 5 6.41 0.26 -40.62
CA THR A 5 6.82 -0.04 -39.24
C THR A 5 6.57 1.19 -38.36
N GLU A 6 5.32 1.37 -37.93
CA GLU A 6 4.99 2.36 -36.91
C GLU A 6 5.73 2.02 -35.61
N THR A 7 6.74 2.84 -35.31
CA THR A 7 7.52 2.76 -34.09
C THR A 7 6.72 3.42 -32.97
N THR A 8 5.91 2.64 -32.25
CA THR A 8 5.16 3.14 -31.09
C THR A 8 6.14 3.46 -29.94
N LYS A 9 6.19 4.72 -29.50
CA LYS A 9 7.01 5.19 -28.37
C LYS A 9 6.11 5.57 -27.20
N PHE A 10 5.94 4.68 -26.24
CA PHE A 10 5.43 5.03 -24.91
C PHE A 10 6.53 4.83 -23.86
N PRO A 11 6.42 5.46 -22.68
CA PRO A 11 7.48 5.42 -21.67
C PRO A 11 7.83 3.98 -21.28
N LEU A 12 9.11 3.71 -21.03
CA LEU A 12 9.54 2.43 -20.47
C LEU A 12 8.94 2.22 -19.07
N LEU A 13 8.81 0.96 -18.67
CA LEU A 13 8.27 0.60 -17.36
C LEU A 13 9.15 1.19 -16.24
N GLY A 14 8.51 1.81 -15.26
CA GLY A 14 9.10 2.37 -14.05
C GLY A 14 8.13 2.25 -12.86
N GLU A 15 8.60 2.65 -11.68
CA GLU A 15 7.87 2.42 -10.41
C GLU A 15 6.52 3.15 -10.33
N GLY A 16 6.39 4.30 -11.00
CA GLY A 16 5.18 5.13 -10.95
C GLY A 16 4.22 5.00 -12.13
N ASN A 17 4.54 4.20 -13.15
CA ASN A 17 3.75 4.15 -14.40
C ASN A 17 3.20 2.75 -14.74
N TYR A 18 3.36 1.76 -13.86
CA TYR A 18 2.96 0.36 -14.13
C TYR A 18 1.52 0.23 -14.63
N GLY A 19 0.56 0.91 -14.01
CA GLY A 19 -0.86 0.81 -14.40
C GLY A 19 -1.13 1.29 -15.82
N GLU A 20 -0.58 2.44 -16.20
CA GLU A 20 -0.73 2.99 -17.56
C GLU A 20 0.10 2.20 -18.58
N TRP A 21 1.27 1.72 -18.17
CA TRP A 21 2.18 0.94 -19.01
C TRP A 21 1.57 -0.41 -19.39
N VAL A 22 0.98 -1.14 -18.44
CA VAL A 22 0.35 -2.44 -18.69
C VAL A 22 -0.77 -2.33 -19.72
N ILE A 23 -1.65 -1.34 -19.58
CA ILE A 23 -2.77 -1.11 -20.52
C ILE A 23 -2.25 -0.83 -21.94
N ARG A 24 -1.19 -0.01 -22.06
CA ARG A 24 -0.60 0.32 -23.37
C ARG A 24 0.14 -0.85 -24.00
N MET A 25 0.87 -1.62 -23.20
CA MET A 25 1.54 -2.84 -23.66
C MET A 25 0.54 -3.90 -24.11
N GLU A 26 -0.52 -4.13 -23.34
CA GLU A 26 -1.60 -5.05 -23.71
C GLU A 26 -2.26 -4.64 -25.02
N ALA A 27 -2.64 -3.36 -25.16
CA ALA A 27 -3.23 -2.84 -26.40
C ALA A 27 -2.29 -3.01 -27.62
N GLU A 28 -0.99 -2.80 -27.44
CA GLU A 28 0.00 -3.00 -28.50
C GLU A 28 0.17 -4.47 -28.89
N LEU A 29 0.16 -5.37 -27.91
CA LEU A 29 0.25 -6.81 -28.15
C LEU A 29 -1.02 -7.33 -28.86
N ILE A 30 -2.20 -6.81 -28.50
CA ILE A 30 -3.45 -7.11 -29.20
C ILE A 30 -3.39 -6.62 -30.65
N ARG A 31 -2.96 -5.36 -30.86
CA ARG A 31 -2.84 -4.76 -32.21
C ARG A 31 -1.88 -5.55 -33.11
N LYS A 32 -0.84 -6.14 -32.54
CA LYS A 32 0.16 -6.94 -33.26
C LYS A 32 -0.21 -8.42 -33.37
N GLU A 33 -1.39 -8.82 -32.89
CA GLU A 33 -1.84 -10.22 -32.80
C GLU A 33 -0.88 -11.11 -31.98
N LEU A 34 -0.10 -10.50 -31.08
CA LEU A 34 0.87 -11.18 -30.21
C LEU A 34 0.29 -11.50 -28.83
N TRP A 35 -0.88 -10.95 -28.49
CA TRP A 35 -1.51 -11.14 -27.18
C TRP A 35 -1.88 -12.60 -26.91
N GLU A 36 -2.47 -13.28 -27.88
CA GLU A 36 -2.84 -14.70 -27.77
C GLU A 36 -1.62 -15.64 -27.73
N VAL A 37 -0.45 -15.15 -28.16
CA VAL A 37 0.83 -15.88 -28.10
C VAL A 37 1.56 -15.61 -26.78
N MET A 38 1.16 -14.58 -26.03
CA MET A 38 1.78 -14.23 -24.77
C MET A 38 1.38 -15.24 -23.69
N THR A 39 2.15 -16.31 -23.57
CA THR A 39 2.13 -17.16 -22.39
C THR A 39 2.77 -16.40 -21.23
N ILE A 40 1.95 -15.99 -20.26
CA ILE A 40 2.47 -15.57 -18.96
C ILE A 40 3.06 -16.83 -18.32
N GLU A 41 4.37 -17.01 -18.48
CA GLU A 41 5.13 -18.08 -17.82
C GLU A 41 5.14 -17.82 -16.31
N THR A 42 4.04 -18.18 -15.65
CA THR A 42 4.05 -18.58 -14.23
C THR A 42 4.60 -20.00 -14.07
N SER A 43 4.75 -20.71 -15.20
CA SER A 43 5.44 -21.98 -15.31
C SER A 43 6.95 -21.74 -15.47
N PRO A 44 7.79 -22.54 -14.80
CA PRO A 44 9.21 -22.61 -15.12
C PRO A 44 9.45 -23.01 -16.58
N PRO A 45 10.65 -22.74 -17.13
CA PRO A 45 10.99 -23.04 -18.53
C PRO A 45 10.60 -24.46 -18.90
N THR A 46 10.11 -24.68 -20.12
CA THR A 46 9.64 -26.00 -20.61
C THR A 46 10.75 -27.08 -20.54
N ASP A 47 12.00 -26.64 -20.49
CA ASP A 47 13.22 -27.43 -20.45
C ASP A 47 13.78 -27.58 -19.03
N ALA A 48 13.21 -26.85 -18.06
CA ALA A 48 13.64 -26.89 -16.68
C ALA A 48 13.28 -28.23 -16.08
N THR A 49 14.25 -28.84 -15.42
CA THR A 49 13.97 -30.05 -14.65
C THR A 49 12.90 -29.76 -13.60
N GLU A 50 12.08 -30.76 -13.23
CA GLU A 50 11.06 -30.62 -12.18
C GLU A 50 11.64 -30.03 -10.87
N THR A 51 12.95 -30.23 -10.65
CA THR A 51 13.71 -29.65 -9.53
C THR A 51 13.92 -28.14 -9.66
N GLU A 52 14.33 -27.62 -10.82
CA GLU A 52 14.50 -26.18 -11.06
C GLU A 52 13.14 -25.47 -11.01
N ALA A 53 12.12 -26.12 -11.58
CA ALA A 53 10.73 -25.71 -11.49
C ALA A 53 10.23 -25.54 -10.04
N ALA A 54 10.54 -26.53 -9.20
CA ALA A 54 10.21 -26.50 -7.79
C ALA A 54 10.99 -25.42 -7.02
N VAL A 55 12.26 -25.19 -7.35
CA VAL A 55 13.10 -24.15 -6.73
C VAL A 55 12.58 -22.75 -7.06
N VAL A 56 12.23 -22.47 -8.32
CA VAL A 56 11.65 -21.18 -8.72
C VAL A 56 10.33 -20.94 -8.00
N ARG A 57 9.42 -21.93 -8.00
CA ARG A 57 8.14 -21.84 -7.29
C ARG A 57 8.34 -21.60 -5.78
N PHE A 58 9.32 -22.25 -5.17
CA PHE A 58 9.66 -22.03 -3.77
C PHE A 58 10.21 -20.62 -3.50
N ALA A 59 11.14 -20.14 -4.33
CA ALA A 59 11.72 -18.80 -4.22
C ALA A 59 10.66 -17.71 -4.38
N THR A 60 9.76 -17.84 -5.36
CA THR A 60 8.63 -16.92 -5.57
C THR A 60 7.70 -16.89 -4.37
N ARG A 61 7.28 -18.07 -3.86
CA ARG A 61 6.45 -18.17 -2.65
C ARG A 61 7.13 -17.53 -1.43
N LEU A 62 8.44 -17.67 -1.30
CA LEU A 62 9.21 -17.06 -0.22
C LEU A 62 9.31 -15.53 -0.38
N ALA A 63 9.51 -15.03 -1.59
CA ALA A 63 9.53 -13.61 -1.89
C ALA A 63 8.17 -12.96 -1.57
N MET A 64 7.06 -13.58 -2.00
CA MET A 64 5.71 -13.10 -1.70
C MET A 64 5.46 -12.99 -0.18
N ARG A 65 5.83 -14.02 0.59
CA ARG A 65 5.73 -13.98 2.07
C ARG A 65 6.56 -12.84 2.68
N ARG A 66 7.80 -12.65 2.19
CA ARG A 66 8.64 -11.55 2.66
C ARG A 66 8.04 -10.19 2.35
N CYS A 67 7.49 -10.01 1.15
CA CYS A 67 6.81 -8.77 0.78
C CYS A 67 5.62 -8.52 1.71
N PHE A 68 4.81 -9.53 1.99
CA PHE A 68 3.65 -9.42 2.88
C PHE A 68 4.04 -8.97 4.29
N TYR A 69 5.02 -9.61 4.92
CA TYR A 69 5.43 -9.28 6.28
C TYR A 69 6.34 -8.05 6.41
N ARG A 70 6.95 -7.58 5.32
CA ARG A 70 7.78 -6.36 5.30
C ARG A 70 7.07 -5.16 4.74
N ALA A 71 5.81 -5.29 4.40
CA ALA A 71 5.06 -4.18 3.88
C ALA A 71 4.91 -3.08 4.94
N VAL A 72 4.98 -1.83 4.49
CA VAL A 72 4.84 -0.65 5.37
C VAL A 72 3.82 0.31 4.77
N LYS A 73 2.95 0.85 5.63
CA LYS A 73 2.02 1.92 5.29
C LYS A 73 2.81 3.23 5.20
N GLY A 74 2.83 3.84 4.01
CA GLY A 74 3.36 5.19 3.84
C GLY A 74 2.60 6.23 4.65
N PRO A 75 3.24 7.35 5.06
CA PRO A 75 2.63 8.38 5.91
C PRO A 75 1.36 8.96 5.28
N ASP A 76 1.40 9.30 3.98
CA ASP A 76 0.30 9.95 3.26
C ASP A 76 -0.76 8.98 2.73
N LYS A 77 -0.55 7.66 2.88
CA LYS A 77 -1.50 6.67 2.38
C LYS A 77 -2.68 6.57 3.34
N ALA A 78 -3.90 6.70 2.83
CA ALA A 78 -5.11 6.46 3.60
C ALA A 78 -5.15 5.03 4.17
N MET A 79 -5.66 4.86 5.39
CA MET A 79 -5.75 3.56 6.05
C MET A 79 -6.61 2.56 5.26
N SER A 80 -7.70 3.02 4.64
CA SER A 80 -8.53 2.20 3.76
C SER A 80 -7.77 1.63 2.56
N ALA A 81 -6.91 2.44 1.93
CA ALA A 81 -6.06 2.02 0.83
C ALA A 81 -4.96 1.04 1.28
N TRP A 82 -4.41 1.23 2.49
CA TRP A 82 -3.49 0.27 3.12
C TRP A 82 -4.16 -1.09 3.34
N ILE A 83 -5.33 -1.11 3.98
CA ILE A 83 -6.10 -2.34 4.24
C ILE A 83 -6.43 -3.06 2.93
N GLY A 84 -6.86 -2.32 1.90
CA GLY A 84 -7.16 -2.90 0.58
C GLY A 84 -5.93 -3.54 -0.07
N TRP A 85 -4.76 -2.90 0.07
CA TRP A 85 -3.52 -3.42 -0.47
C TRP A 85 -3.01 -4.66 0.27
N VAL A 86 -3.08 -4.71 1.61
CA VAL A 86 -2.74 -5.92 2.39
C VAL A 86 -3.67 -7.10 2.05
N LYS A 87 -4.98 -6.85 1.90
CA LYS A 87 -5.94 -7.87 1.44
C LYS A 87 -5.61 -8.40 0.05
N LYS A 88 -5.17 -7.54 -0.86
CA LYS A 88 -4.71 -7.96 -2.19
C LYS A 88 -3.50 -8.89 -2.09
N MET A 89 -2.48 -8.54 -1.29
CA MET A 89 -1.31 -9.39 -1.12
C MET A 89 -1.63 -10.76 -0.54
N ALA A 90 -2.60 -10.83 0.38
CA ALA A 90 -3.08 -12.08 0.92
C ALA A 90 -3.79 -12.94 -0.13
N ALA A 91 -4.63 -12.33 -0.97
CA ALA A 91 -5.24 -13.02 -2.10
C ALA A 91 -4.18 -13.53 -3.11
N ASP A 92 -3.13 -12.74 -3.37
CA ASP A 92 -2.00 -13.14 -4.22
C ASP A 92 -1.23 -14.34 -3.62
N LEU A 93 -1.06 -14.38 -2.28
CA LEU A 93 -0.48 -15.52 -1.56
C LEU A 93 -1.35 -16.78 -1.68
N GLU A 94 -2.67 -16.65 -1.48
CA GLU A 94 -3.61 -17.76 -1.61
C GLU A 94 -3.63 -18.33 -3.02
N TYR A 95 -3.62 -17.47 -4.04
CA TYR A 95 -3.51 -17.87 -5.44
C TYR A 95 -2.22 -18.65 -5.72
N ALA A 96 -1.11 -18.29 -5.05
CA ALA A 96 0.16 -19.02 -5.11
C ALA A 96 0.19 -20.31 -4.27
N GLY A 97 -0.95 -20.77 -3.74
CA GLY A 97 -1.07 -21.97 -2.93
C GLY A 97 -0.45 -21.82 -1.53
N ILE A 98 -0.44 -20.61 -0.99
CA ILE A 98 -0.04 -20.34 0.39
C ILE A 98 -1.31 -20.03 1.17
N LYS A 99 -1.65 -20.89 2.13
CA LYS A 99 -2.74 -20.60 3.06
C LYS A 99 -2.36 -19.38 3.90
N VAL A 100 -3.26 -18.41 3.98
CA VAL A 100 -3.14 -17.24 4.84
C VAL A 100 -4.18 -17.38 5.95
N GLU A 101 -3.74 -17.51 7.19
CA GLU A 101 -4.65 -17.58 8.34
C GLU A 101 -5.13 -16.19 8.76
N GLU A 102 -6.16 -16.14 9.59
CA GLU A 102 -6.67 -14.86 10.12
C GLU A 102 -5.60 -14.12 10.94
N GLU A 103 -4.77 -14.86 11.67
CA GLU A 103 -3.63 -14.31 12.41
C GLU A 103 -2.58 -13.68 11.49
N ASP A 104 -2.27 -14.33 10.34
CA ASP A 104 -1.34 -13.78 9.36
C ASP A 104 -1.86 -12.45 8.79
N MET A 105 -3.18 -12.35 8.57
CA MET A 105 -3.83 -11.12 8.13
C MET A 105 -3.76 -10.00 9.17
N VAL A 106 -4.04 -10.31 10.44
CA VAL A 106 -3.93 -9.35 11.54
C VAL A 106 -2.49 -8.87 11.69
N LEU A 107 -1.52 -9.80 11.60
CA LEU A 107 -0.10 -9.48 11.66
C LEU A 107 0.33 -8.58 10.49
N GLY A 108 -0.09 -8.91 9.27
CA GLY A 108 0.21 -8.10 8.07
C GLY A 108 -0.39 -6.69 8.13
N LEU A 109 -1.57 -6.53 8.74
CA LEU A 109 -2.19 -5.21 8.93
C LEU A 109 -1.48 -4.34 9.98
N THR A 110 -0.87 -4.96 11.00
CA THR A 110 -0.35 -4.27 12.19
C THR A 110 1.17 -4.06 12.15
N MET A 111 1.94 -5.00 11.59
CA MET A 111 3.41 -4.88 11.51
C MET A 111 3.91 -3.70 10.68
N GLY A 112 3.13 -3.31 9.66
CA GLY A 112 3.51 -2.25 8.73
C GLY A 112 3.10 -0.84 9.15
N LEU A 113 2.57 -0.66 10.36
CA LEU A 113 2.08 0.64 10.84
C LEU A 113 3.22 1.47 11.44
N GLY A 114 3.14 2.79 11.28
CA GLY A 114 4.10 3.72 11.90
C GLY A 114 3.80 3.98 13.38
N GLU A 115 4.73 4.63 14.07
CA GLU A 115 4.72 4.88 15.53
C GLU A 115 3.41 5.49 16.06
N HIS A 116 2.71 6.28 15.25
CA HIS A 116 1.41 6.88 15.61
C HIS A 116 0.31 5.84 15.90
N TYR A 117 0.50 4.58 15.50
CA TYR A 117 -0.43 3.49 15.74
C TYR A 117 0.04 2.53 16.85
N ASP A 118 1.20 2.74 17.49
CA ASP A 118 1.72 1.84 18.53
C ASP A 118 0.73 1.64 19.67
N GLN A 119 0.09 2.74 20.11
CA GLN A 119 -0.94 2.68 21.15
C GLN A 119 -2.13 1.81 20.71
N LEU A 120 -2.52 1.86 19.44
CA LEU A 120 -3.58 1.00 18.92
C LEU A 120 -3.14 -0.47 18.96
N VAL A 121 -1.93 -0.77 18.50
CA VAL A 121 -1.38 -2.14 18.51
C VAL A 121 -1.38 -2.74 19.92
N VAL A 122 -0.92 -1.98 20.92
CA VAL A 122 -0.97 -2.41 22.33
C VAL A 122 -2.40 -2.70 22.79
N THR A 123 -3.39 -1.91 22.36
CA THR A 123 -4.79 -2.20 22.71
C THR A 123 -5.36 -3.43 21.99
N LEU A 124 -4.84 -3.77 20.81
CA LEU A 124 -5.23 -4.98 20.09
C LEU A 124 -4.71 -6.23 20.82
N ASP A 125 -3.50 -6.19 21.38
CA ASP A 125 -2.94 -7.30 22.17
C ASP A 125 -3.75 -7.64 23.42
N SER A 126 -4.56 -6.69 23.90
CA SER A 126 -5.45 -6.89 25.04
C SER A 126 -6.80 -7.50 24.66
N ILE A 127 -7.09 -7.69 23.36
CA ILE A 127 -8.35 -8.26 22.88
C ILE A 127 -8.31 -9.79 23.02
N PRO A 128 -9.39 -10.44 23.53
CA PRO A 128 -9.46 -11.89 23.57
C PRO A 128 -9.25 -12.51 22.17
N PRO A 129 -8.51 -13.61 22.02
CA PRO A 129 -8.20 -14.20 20.70
C PRO A 129 -9.43 -14.49 19.83
N LYS A 130 -10.56 -14.84 20.45
CA LYS A 130 -11.83 -15.10 19.74
C LYS A 130 -12.46 -13.86 19.09
N GLN A 131 -11.99 -12.67 19.45
CA GLN A 131 -12.48 -11.37 18.95
C GLN A 131 -11.43 -10.65 18.10
N LEU A 132 -10.21 -11.21 17.98
CA LEU A 132 -9.14 -10.68 17.16
C LEU A 132 -9.35 -11.08 15.69
N THR A 133 -10.48 -10.66 15.14
CA THR A 133 -10.85 -10.94 13.76
C THR A 133 -10.38 -9.81 12.84
N VAL A 134 -10.16 -10.14 11.57
CA VAL A 134 -9.75 -9.14 10.56
C VAL A 134 -10.78 -8.01 10.45
N ALA A 135 -12.07 -8.33 10.61
CA ALA A 135 -13.15 -7.33 10.58
C ALA A 135 -13.05 -6.33 11.75
N ASN A 136 -12.83 -6.82 12.98
CA ASN A 136 -12.71 -5.97 14.15
C ASN A 136 -11.46 -5.09 14.08
N VAL A 137 -10.33 -5.65 13.65
CA VAL A 137 -9.07 -4.91 13.46
C VAL A 137 -9.23 -3.85 12.36
N THR A 138 -9.85 -4.19 11.24
CA THR A 138 -10.18 -3.25 10.16
C THR A 138 -10.99 -2.06 10.67
N ALA A 139 -12.06 -2.32 11.43
CA ALA A 139 -12.91 -1.26 11.98
C ALA A 139 -12.14 -0.36 12.95
N ARG A 140 -11.31 -0.94 13.82
CA ARG A 140 -10.49 -0.18 14.77
C ARG A 140 -9.43 0.68 14.08
N LEU A 141 -8.77 0.16 13.05
CA LEU A 141 -7.79 0.92 12.27
C LEU A 141 -8.41 2.14 11.59
N LEU A 142 -9.60 1.99 11.01
CA LEU A 142 -10.32 3.10 10.37
C LEU A 142 -10.80 4.14 11.39
N ASN A 143 -11.30 3.69 12.55
CA ASN A 143 -11.71 4.61 13.62
C ASN A 143 -10.51 5.39 14.18
N GLU A 144 -9.36 4.73 14.31
CA GLU A 144 -8.12 5.38 14.77
C GLU A 144 -7.63 6.44 13.78
N GLU A 145 -7.67 6.18 12.47
CA GLU A 145 -7.32 7.18 11.46
C GLU A 145 -8.22 8.42 11.53
N THR A 146 -9.53 8.25 11.73
CA THR A 146 -10.47 9.38 11.90
C THR A 146 -10.10 10.20 13.15
N ARG A 147 -9.84 9.53 14.28
CA ARG A 147 -9.43 10.20 15.53
C ARG A 147 -8.13 11.01 15.36
N GLN A 148 -7.17 10.48 14.60
CA GLN A 148 -5.91 11.17 14.33
C GLN A 148 -6.14 12.45 13.53
N LYS A 149 -7.00 12.41 12.51
CA LYS A 149 -7.36 13.59 11.70
C LYS A 149 -8.06 14.66 12.51
N ASP A 150 -9.03 14.29 13.34
CA ASP A 150 -9.74 15.23 14.21
C ASP A 150 -8.76 15.95 15.18
N THR A 151 -7.78 15.20 15.70
CA THR A 151 -6.75 15.76 16.60
C THR A 151 -5.78 16.70 15.87
N GLU A 152 -5.49 16.42 14.60
CA GLU A 152 -4.64 17.27 13.75
C GLU A 152 -5.35 18.60 13.42
N ASP A 153 -6.62 18.53 12.99
CA ASP A 153 -7.45 19.70 12.70
C ASP A 153 -7.59 20.63 13.91
N ASP A 154 -7.82 20.06 15.10
CA ASP A 154 -7.91 20.82 16.36
C ASP A 154 -6.59 21.54 16.70
N ARG A 155 -5.44 20.87 16.50
CA ARG A 155 -4.11 21.46 16.73
C ARG A 155 -3.84 22.61 15.77
N ASP A 156 -4.18 22.45 14.51
CA ASP A 156 -4.01 23.48 13.49
C ASP A 156 -4.89 24.69 13.77
N ALA A 157 -6.13 24.49 14.20
CA ALA A 157 -7.03 25.56 14.63
C ALA A 157 -6.44 26.36 15.81
N VAL A 158 -5.93 25.69 16.84
CA VAL A 158 -5.27 26.34 17.99
C VAL A 158 -4.01 27.11 17.56
N ALA A 159 -3.19 26.53 16.68
CA ALA A 159 -1.99 27.19 16.15
C ALA A 159 -2.33 28.44 15.34
N MET A 160 -3.39 28.40 14.52
CA MET A 160 -3.89 29.57 13.79
C MET A 160 -4.37 30.67 14.75
N MET A 161 -5.13 30.32 15.80
CA MET A 161 -5.59 31.30 16.81
C MET A 161 -4.43 31.95 17.55
N ALA A 162 -3.39 31.19 17.90
CA ALA A 162 -2.19 31.71 18.57
C ALA A 162 -1.40 32.68 17.67
N LYS A 163 -1.32 32.41 16.36
CA LYS A 163 -0.68 33.32 15.38
C LYS A 163 -1.47 34.62 15.20
N ALA A 164 -2.80 34.55 15.15
CA ALA A 164 -3.65 35.73 15.05
C ALA A 164 -3.59 36.63 16.31
N GLY A 165 -3.41 36.05 17.50
CA GLY A 165 -3.29 36.78 18.76
C GLY A 165 -2.02 37.64 18.89
N LYS A 166 -0.88 37.21 18.34
CA LYS A 166 0.41 37.92 18.43
C LYS A 166 0.46 39.25 17.67
N GLY A 167 -0.38 39.46 16.66
CA GLY A 167 -0.44 40.71 15.89
C GLY A 167 -1.07 41.88 16.63
N LYS A 168 -1.90 41.63 17.66
CA LYS A 168 -2.71 42.67 18.31
C LYS A 168 -1.98 43.44 19.44
N TRP A 169 -0.82 42.97 19.89
CA TRP A 169 -0.11 43.55 21.05
C TRP A 169 1.01 44.52 20.65
N LYS A 170 1.49 44.50 19.40
CA LYS A 170 2.56 45.41 18.94
C LYS A 170 2.10 46.85 18.62
N ALA A 171 0.79 47.12 18.54
CA ALA A 171 0.26 48.45 18.25
C ALA A 171 0.01 49.32 19.50
N ALA A 172 0.10 48.78 20.71
CA ALA A 172 -0.23 49.50 21.95
C ALA A 172 0.99 50.04 22.74
N ALA A 173 2.22 49.79 22.27
CA ALA A 173 3.45 50.13 22.99
C ALA A 173 4.25 51.29 22.37
N GLY A 174 3.67 52.06 21.45
CA GLY A 174 4.33 53.19 20.80
C GLY A 174 3.65 54.52 21.07
N GLY A 175 4.24 55.34 21.94
CA GLY A 175 4.09 56.79 21.87
C GLY A 175 3.23 57.45 22.94
N ARG A 176 3.82 57.66 24.13
CA ARG A 176 3.58 58.88 24.90
C ARG A 176 4.90 59.30 25.54
N GLU A 177 5.69 60.07 24.80
CA GLU A 177 6.80 60.85 25.34
C GLU A 177 6.76 62.25 24.73
N ALA A 178 6.90 63.23 25.64
CA ALA A 178 6.93 64.69 25.50
C ALA A 178 5.61 65.39 25.13
#